data_AF-A0A2N4YNM7-F1
#
_entry.id   AF-A0A2N4YNM7-F1
#
_cell.length_a   1.000
_cell.length_b   1.000
_cell.length_c   1.000
_cell.angle_alpha   90.00
_cell.angle_beta   90.00
_cell.angle_gamma   90.00
#
_symmetry.space_group_name_H-M   'P 1'
#
loop_
_entity.id
_entity.type
_entity.pdbx_description
1 polymer ?
#
loop_
_entity_poly.entity_id
_entity_poly.type
_entity_poly.pdbx_seq_one_letter_code
_entity_poly.pdbx_strand_id
1 'polypeptide(L)'
;HYSGSTITRGKATGTVTATGTRSYFGRTAELVRTASSASHLEQLLFAVVRYLVTIDAVLAVILAVVALWRGEDLLPLVPFFLVLIIATVPVTMPAAFTVANAVEARRLANQGVLVTGLSAVQEAATMDVLCIDKTGTLTRNQQSVAGITALPGENEDEVLAWA
;
A
#
# COMPACT_ATOMS: atom_id res chain seq x y z
N HIS A 1 -5.06 29.94 12.43
CA HIS A 1 -4.01 29.40 11.54
C HIS A 1 -3.57 28.05 12.07
N TYR A 2 -3.40 27.08 11.17
CA TYR A 2 -2.89 25.76 11.53
C TYR A 2 -1.43 25.66 11.11
N SER A 3 -0.68 24.79 11.79
CA SER A 3 0.71 24.49 11.41
C SER A 3 0.76 24.07 9.93
N GLY A 4 1.63 24.72 9.15
CA GLY A 4 1.77 24.50 7.71
C GLY A 4 1.05 25.49 6.78
N SER A 5 0.24 26.43 7.30
CA SER A 5 -0.39 27.47 6.47
C SER A 5 0.53 28.65 6.18
N THR A 6 0.56 29.12 4.93
CA THR A 6 1.33 30.32 4.51
C THR A 6 0.43 31.56 4.48
N ILE A 7 0.94 32.70 4.95
CA ILE A 7 0.26 34.00 4.85
C ILE A 7 0.62 34.63 3.51
N THR A 8 -0.36 34.83 2.65
CA THR A 8 -0.16 35.40 1.30
C THR A 8 -0.12 36.93 1.28
N ARG A 9 -0.85 37.60 2.20
CA ARG A 9 -0.82 39.06 2.37
C ARG A 9 -1.05 39.46 3.83
N GLY A 10 -0.43 40.58 4.24
CA GLY A 10 -0.58 41.16 5.57
C GLY A 10 0.43 40.63 6.61
N LYS A 11 0.22 41.00 7.88
CA LYS A 11 0.99 40.52 9.03
C LYS A 11 0.01 39.91 10.04
N ALA A 12 0.39 38.79 10.65
CA ALA A 12 -0.40 38.17 11.71
C ALA A 12 0.48 37.89 12.92
N THR A 13 -0.06 38.15 14.11
CA THR A 13 0.53 37.78 15.40
C THR A 13 -0.38 36.76 16.05
N GLY A 14 0.17 35.71 16.65
CA GLY A 14 -0.63 34.67 17.28
C GLY A 14 0.14 33.89 18.33
N THR A 15 -0.59 33.20 19.19
CA THR A 15 -0.04 32.37 20.26
C THR A 15 0.09 30.92 19.81
N VAL A 16 1.21 30.29 20.15
CA VAL A 16 1.46 28.87 19.84
C VAL A 16 0.66 28.00 20.82
N THR A 17 -0.31 27.25 20.30
CA THR A 17 -1.15 26.34 21.12
C THR A 17 -0.68 24.88 21.09
N ALA A 18 0.06 24.46 20.05
CA ALA A 18 0.57 23.10 19.91
C ALA A 18 1.85 23.05 19.05
N THR A 19 2.77 22.15 19.40
CA THR A 19 4.05 21.92 18.71
C THR A 19 4.31 20.42 18.51
N GLY A 20 5.25 20.07 17.63
CA GLY A 20 5.61 18.68 17.34
C GLY A 20 4.43 17.86 16.79
N THR A 21 4.31 16.61 17.23
CA THR A 21 3.23 15.67 16.83
C THR A 21 1.83 16.12 17.25
N ARG A 22 1.73 17.03 18.23
CA ARG A 22 0.44 17.63 18.65
C ARG A 22 -0.03 18.76 17.73
N SER A 23 0.82 19.25 16.84
CA SER A 23 0.43 20.22 15.82
C SER A 23 -0.39 19.56 14.71
N TYR A 24 -1.18 20.33 13.97
CA TYR A 24 -1.99 19.82 12.86
C TYR A 24 -1.14 19.07 11.81
N PHE A 25 -0.05 19.69 11.35
CA PHE A 25 0.88 19.08 10.42
C PHE A 25 1.57 17.84 11.01
N GLY A 26 2.02 17.91 12.26
CA GLY A 26 2.66 16.78 12.94
C GLY A 26 1.74 15.57 13.07
N ARG A 27 0.45 15.80 13.33
CA ARG A 27 -0.56 14.73 13.40
C ARG A 27 -0.83 14.12 12.03
N THR A 28 -0.88 14.91 10.96
CA THR A 28 -1.02 14.39 9.58
C THR A 28 0.19 13.56 9.17
N ALA A 29 1.41 14.03 9.46
CA ALA A 29 2.64 13.29 9.18
C ALA A 29 2.70 11.96 9.97
N GLU A 30 2.18 11.96 11.20
CA GLU A 30 2.06 10.75 12.02
C GLU A 30 1.13 9.71 11.39
N LEU A 31 -0.04 10.16 10.94
CA LEU A 31 -1.04 9.30 10.29
C LEU A 31 -0.49 8.68 9.01
N VAL A 32 0.23 9.46 8.18
CA VAL A 32 0.87 8.93 6.96
C VAL A 32 1.92 7.87 7.30
N ARG A 33 2.69 8.08 8.37
CA ARG A 33 3.74 7.13 8.78
C ARG A 33 3.17 5.83 9.33
N THR A 34 2.12 5.91 10.16
CA THR A 34 1.50 4.73 10.78
C THR A 34 0.56 3.98 9.84
N ALA A 35 0.19 4.56 8.69
CA ALA A 35 -0.59 3.87 7.65
C ALA A 35 0.18 2.77 6.89
N SER A 36 1.48 2.56 7.18
CA SER A 36 2.24 1.46 6.60
C SER A 36 1.85 0.11 7.23
N SER A 37 1.13 -0.71 6.48
CA SER A 37 0.84 -2.11 6.82
C SER A 37 1.69 -3.06 5.99
N ALA A 38 1.96 -4.27 6.51
CA ALA A 38 2.58 -5.35 5.74
C ALA A 38 1.81 -5.57 4.43
N SER A 39 2.53 -5.73 3.31
CA SER A 39 1.92 -5.83 2.00
C SER A 39 0.95 -7.03 1.94
N HIS A 40 -0.15 -6.89 1.20
CA HIS A 40 -1.12 -7.97 1.01
C HIS A 40 -0.45 -9.27 0.51
N LEU A 41 0.58 -9.14 -0.33
CA LEU A 41 1.36 -10.27 -0.83
C LEU A 41 2.12 -10.99 0.29
N GLU A 42 2.72 -10.26 1.23
CA GLU A 42 3.41 -10.86 2.38
C GLU A 42 2.43 -11.67 3.23
N GLN A 43 1.23 -11.14 3.45
CA GLN A 43 0.18 -11.82 4.20
C GLN A 43 -0.25 -13.13 3.53
N LEU A 44 -0.42 -13.12 2.20
CA LEU A 44 -0.73 -14.32 1.41
C LEU A 44 0.39 -15.36 1.51
N LEU A 45 1.65 -14.95 1.38
CA LEU A 45 2.80 -15.84 1.52
C LEU A 45 2.83 -16.49 2.91
N PHE A 46 2.64 -15.72 3.98
CA PHE A 46 2.57 -16.26 5.33
C PHE A 46 1.38 -17.19 5.55
N ALA A 47 0.23 -16.92 4.92
CA ALA A 47 -0.92 -17.80 5.00
C ALA A 47 -0.64 -19.17 4.36
N VAL A 48 0.01 -19.19 3.19
CA VAL A 48 0.42 -20.44 2.51
C VAL A 48 1.42 -21.22 3.37
N VAL A 49 2.46 -20.54 3.90
CA VAL A 49 3.43 -21.18 4.80
C VAL A 49 2.74 -21.79 6.01
N ARG A 50 1.84 -21.04 6.65
CA ARG A 50 1.08 -21.53 7.82
C ARG A 50 0.25 -22.76 7.48
N TYR A 51 -0.37 -22.79 6.30
CA TYR A 51 -1.14 -23.93 5.83
C TYR A 51 -0.25 -25.18 5.64
N LEU A 52 0.89 -25.03 4.97
CA LEU A 52 1.86 -26.12 4.77
C LEU A 52 2.40 -26.65 6.10
N VAL A 53 2.81 -25.78 7.03
CA VAL A 53 3.26 -26.17 8.38
C VAL A 53 2.18 -26.96 9.12
N THR A 54 0.91 -26.56 8.96
CA THR A 54 -0.21 -27.25 9.63
C THR A 54 -0.39 -28.67 9.07
N ILE A 55 -0.29 -28.85 7.75
CA ILE A 55 -0.36 -30.17 7.12
C ILE A 55 0.81 -31.06 7.59
N ASP A 56 2.02 -30.52 7.59
CA ASP A 56 3.21 -31.26 8.03
C ASP A 56 3.11 -31.68 9.49
N ALA A 57 2.62 -30.80 10.37
CA ALA A 57 2.41 -31.12 11.77
C ALA A 57 1.40 -32.28 11.92
N VAL A 58 0.30 -32.26 11.17
CA VAL A 58 -0.69 -33.35 11.18
C VAL A 58 -0.06 -34.66 10.70
N LEU A 59 0.69 -34.63 9.59
CA LEU A 59 1.35 -35.80 9.05
C LEU A 59 2.42 -36.36 10.03
N ALA A 60 3.19 -35.48 10.67
CA ALA A 60 4.17 -35.87 11.68
C ALA A 60 3.52 -36.57 12.88
N VAL A 61 2.38 -36.04 13.36
CA VAL A 61 1.60 -36.67 14.43
C VAL A 61 1.07 -38.04 14.01
N ILE A 62 0.53 -38.17 12.79
CA ILE A 62 0.04 -39.45 12.26
C ILE A 62 1.17 -40.49 12.24
N LEU A 63 2.35 -40.12 11.71
CA LEU A 63 3.50 -41.02 11.66
C LEU A 63 3.96 -41.45 13.06
N ALA A 64 4.03 -40.52 14.01
CA ALA A 64 4.39 -40.82 15.39
C ALA A 64 3.39 -41.78 16.05
N VAL A 65 2.08 -41.56 15.87
CA VAL A 65 1.03 -42.42 16.42
C VAL A 65 1.10 -43.83 15.81
N VAL A 66 1.30 -43.94 14.51
CA VAL A 66 1.42 -45.25 13.82
C VAL A 66 2.64 -46.02 14.31
N ALA A 67 3.78 -45.36 14.48
CA ALA A 67 5.00 -45.99 14.98
C ALA A 67 4.84 -46.49 16.42
N LEU A 68 4.26 -45.66 17.31
CA LEU A 68 3.94 -46.06 18.68
C LEU A 68 2.96 -47.24 18.72
N TRP A 69 1.95 -47.27 17.84
CA TRP A 69 0.99 -48.37 17.78
C TRP A 69 1.61 -49.68 17.27
N ARG A 70 2.63 -49.60 16.41
CA ARG A 70 3.42 -50.75 15.94
C ARG A 70 4.52 -51.19 16.90
N GLY A 71 4.79 -50.41 17.96
CA GLY A 71 5.90 -50.65 18.87
C GLY A 71 7.27 -50.36 18.25
N GLU A 72 7.32 -49.54 17.20
CA GLU A 72 8.55 -49.11 16.56
C GLU A 72 9.16 -47.90 17.29
N ASP A 73 10.48 -47.80 17.29
CA ASP A 73 11.18 -46.63 17.82
C ASP A 73 10.90 -45.38 16.97
N LEU A 74 10.87 -44.20 17.61
CA LEU A 74 10.71 -42.92 16.90
C LEU A 74 12.04 -42.41 16.30
N LEU A 75 13.18 -42.94 16.75
CA LEU A 75 14.52 -42.53 16.30
C LEU A 75 14.71 -42.67 14.78
N PRO A 76 14.28 -43.78 14.13
CA PRO A 76 14.32 -43.91 12.66
C PRO A 76 13.43 -42.93 11.90
N LEU A 77 12.45 -42.28 12.56
CA LEU A 77 11.54 -41.29 11.93
C LEU A 77 12.10 -39.87 11.94
N VAL A 78 13.15 -39.61 12.74
CA VAL A 78 13.77 -38.27 12.85
C VAL A 78 14.18 -37.70 11.48
N PRO A 79 14.81 -38.47 10.55
CA PRO A 79 15.13 -37.97 9.22
C PRO A 79 13.89 -37.57 8.41
N PHE A 80 12.76 -38.28 8.55
CA PHE A 80 11.52 -37.95 7.86
C PHE A 80 10.91 -36.64 8.36
N PHE A 81 10.93 -36.40 9.68
CA PHE A 81 10.46 -35.13 10.24
C PHE A 81 11.33 -33.95 9.81
N LEU A 82 12.65 -34.15 9.70
CA LEU A 82 13.55 -33.12 9.17
C LEU A 82 13.24 -32.79 7.71
N VAL A 83 12.97 -33.81 6.88
CA VAL A 83 12.59 -33.60 5.47
C VAL A 83 11.28 -32.83 5.36
N LEU A 84 10.27 -33.14 6.18
CA LEU A 84 9.00 -32.40 6.26
C LEU A 84 9.26 -30.91 6.50
N ILE A 85 9.98 -30.59 7.57
CA ILE A 85 10.25 -29.20 7.96
C ILE A 85 11.02 -28.45 6.87
N ILE A 86 12.04 -29.07 6.27
CA ILE A 86 12.85 -28.45 5.23
C ILE A 86 12.02 -28.20 3.96
N ALA A 87 11.11 -29.11 3.60
CA ALA A 87 10.27 -28.98 2.41
C ALA A 87 9.28 -27.81 2.49
N THR A 88 8.85 -27.45 3.69
CA THR A 88 7.82 -26.42 3.90
C THR A 88 8.35 -24.98 3.86
N VAL A 89 9.65 -24.74 4.07
CA VAL A 89 10.21 -23.38 4.02
C VAL A 89 10.39 -22.94 2.55
N PRO A 90 9.63 -21.94 2.06
CA PRO A 90 9.70 -21.55 0.65
C PRO A 90 10.83 -20.52 0.45
N VAL A 91 12.09 -20.93 0.67
CA VAL A 91 13.27 -20.04 0.65
C VAL A 91 13.40 -19.25 -0.66
N THR A 92 12.90 -19.81 -1.76
CA THR A 92 13.02 -19.22 -3.11
C THR A 92 11.91 -18.23 -3.47
N MET A 93 10.73 -18.31 -2.84
CA MET A 93 9.58 -17.48 -3.21
C MET A 93 9.85 -15.97 -3.03
N PRO A 94 10.31 -15.49 -1.85
CA PRO A 94 10.50 -14.05 -1.64
C PRO A 94 11.46 -13.40 -2.64
N ALA A 95 12.53 -14.11 -3.00
CA ALA A 95 13.51 -13.65 -3.98
C ALA A 95 12.90 -13.60 -5.40
N ALA A 96 12.18 -14.64 -5.81
CA ALA A 96 11.52 -14.70 -7.11
C ALA A 96 10.48 -13.57 -7.27
N PHE A 97 9.67 -13.32 -6.24
CA PHE A 97 8.70 -12.22 -6.24
C PHE A 97 9.37 -10.84 -6.34
N THR A 98 10.47 -10.63 -5.61
CA THR A 98 11.23 -9.38 -5.68
C THR A 98 11.74 -9.10 -7.10
N VAL A 99 12.29 -10.13 -7.77
CA VAL A 99 12.78 -10.00 -9.14
C VAL A 99 11.63 -9.72 -10.11
N ALA A 100 10.52 -10.45 -9.99
CA ALA A 100 9.33 -10.23 -10.82
C ALA A 100 8.81 -8.79 -10.70
N ASN A 101 8.57 -8.32 -9.47
CA ASN A 101 8.10 -6.97 -9.19
C ASN A 101 9.08 -5.90 -9.70
N ALA A 102 10.39 -6.14 -9.61
CA ALA A 102 11.39 -5.21 -10.13
C ALA A 102 11.35 -5.09 -11.66
N VAL A 103 11.13 -6.20 -12.37
CA VAL A 103 10.94 -6.20 -13.83
C VAL A 103 9.66 -5.47 -14.22
N GLU A 104 8.56 -5.70 -13.50
CA GLU A 104 7.29 -5.00 -13.71
C GLU A 104 7.41 -3.50 -13.47
N ALA A 105 8.04 -3.10 -12.35
CA ALA A 105 8.29 -1.70 -12.02
C ALA A 105 9.14 -1.01 -13.11
N ARG A 106 10.17 -1.70 -13.63
CA ARG A 106 10.99 -1.19 -14.73
C ARG A 106 10.18 -1.01 -16.02
N ARG A 107 9.27 -1.94 -16.32
CA ARG A 107 8.39 -1.84 -17.50
C ARG A 107 7.45 -0.63 -17.39
N LEU A 108 6.88 -0.40 -16.21
CA LEU A 108 6.01 0.75 -15.93
C LEU A 108 6.77 2.07 -15.95
N ALA A 109 7.99 2.10 -15.43
CA ALA A 109 8.87 3.28 -15.49
C ALA A 109 9.16 3.70 -16.93
N ASN A 110 9.36 2.75 -17.84
CA ASN A 110 9.53 3.03 -19.27
C ASN A 110 8.27 3.62 -19.94
N GLN A 111 7.11 3.54 -19.29
CA GLN A 111 5.83 4.12 -19.72
C GLN A 111 5.51 5.43 -18.99
N GLY A 112 6.45 5.98 -18.20
CA GLY A 112 6.27 7.22 -17.46
C GLY A 112 5.59 7.06 -16.10
N VAL A 113 5.41 5.83 -15.61
CA VAL A 113 4.81 5.55 -14.29
C VAL A 113 5.93 5.32 -13.26
N LEU A 114 6.03 6.21 -12.27
CA LEU A 114 6.98 6.06 -11.17
C LEU A 114 6.41 5.12 -10.09
N VAL A 115 7.03 3.95 -9.94
CA VAL A 115 6.70 2.98 -8.88
C VAL A 115 7.61 3.23 -7.68
N THR A 116 7.03 3.64 -6.54
CA THR A 116 7.78 3.99 -5.31
C THR A 116 7.95 2.82 -4.34
N GLY A 117 7.23 1.72 -4.52
CA GLY A 117 7.36 0.48 -3.75
C GLY A 117 7.11 -0.75 -4.63
N LEU A 118 7.92 -1.81 -4.46
CA LEU A 118 7.84 -2.99 -5.33
C LEU A 118 6.51 -3.76 -5.21
N SER A 119 5.82 -3.67 -4.08
CA SER A 119 4.49 -4.28 -3.92
C SER A 119 3.36 -3.47 -4.55
N ALA A 120 3.58 -2.19 -4.86
CA ALA A 120 2.53 -1.27 -5.31
C ALA A 120 1.90 -1.71 -6.65
N VAL A 121 2.67 -2.39 -7.50
CA VAL A 121 2.17 -2.91 -8.79
C VAL A 121 1.09 -3.97 -8.56
N GLN A 122 1.33 -4.90 -7.64
CA GLN A 122 0.39 -5.98 -7.33
C GLN A 122 -0.83 -5.44 -6.60
N GLU A 123 -0.62 -4.53 -5.65
CA GLU A 123 -1.71 -3.86 -4.92
C GLU A 123 -2.62 -3.06 -5.87
N ALA A 124 -2.06 -2.40 -6.88
CA ALA A 124 -2.83 -1.74 -7.93
C ALA A 124 -3.59 -2.74 -8.83
N ALA A 125 -3.01 -3.91 -9.10
CA ALA A 125 -3.64 -4.95 -9.92
C ALA A 125 -4.83 -5.63 -9.21
N THR A 126 -4.81 -5.73 -7.89
CA THR A 126 -5.89 -6.31 -7.06
C THR A 126 -6.85 -5.26 -6.49
N MET A 127 -6.77 -4.01 -6.96
CA MET A 127 -7.57 -2.92 -6.42
C MET A 127 -9.03 -2.98 -6.91
N ASP A 128 -9.97 -3.04 -5.98
CA ASP A 128 -11.41 -3.01 -6.29
C ASP A 128 -11.98 -1.59 -6.38
N VAL A 129 -11.39 -0.63 -5.65
CA VAL A 129 -11.88 0.74 -5.53
C VAL A 129 -10.74 1.73 -5.75
N LEU A 130 -10.92 2.62 -6.73
CA LEU A 130 -10.01 3.72 -7.01
C LEU A 130 -10.63 5.05 -6.54
N CYS A 131 -10.05 5.62 -5.48
CA CYS A 131 -10.38 6.97 -5.02
C CYS A 131 -9.48 7.98 -5.75
N ILE A 132 -10.05 8.83 -6.60
CA ILE A 132 -9.32 9.86 -7.36
C ILE A 132 -9.63 11.24 -6.77
N ASP A 133 -8.60 12.04 -6.53
CA ASP A 133 -8.78 13.45 -6.15
C ASP A 133 -9.23 14.30 -7.35
N LYS A 134 -10.02 15.35 -7.11
CA LYS A 134 -10.54 16.17 -8.21
C LYS A 134 -9.53 17.21 -8.67
N THR A 135 -8.99 17.99 -7.74
CA THR A 135 -8.25 19.22 -8.07
C THR A 135 -6.79 18.90 -8.32
N GLY A 136 -6.31 19.11 -9.55
CA GLY A 136 -4.92 18.81 -9.92
C GLY A 136 -4.67 17.35 -10.33
N THR A 137 -5.69 16.48 -10.25
CA THR A 137 -5.66 15.13 -10.85
C THR A 137 -6.69 15.01 -11.98
N LEU A 138 -8.00 15.14 -11.71
CA LEU A 138 -9.01 15.16 -12.78
C LEU A 138 -9.08 16.51 -13.50
N THR A 139 -8.81 17.60 -12.78
CA THR A 139 -8.84 18.96 -13.32
C THR A 139 -7.44 19.54 -13.40
N ARG A 140 -7.22 20.48 -14.34
CA ARG A 140 -5.92 21.14 -14.53
C ARG A 140 -5.51 22.10 -13.41
N ASN A 141 -6.28 22.16 -12.31
CA ASN A 141 -6.14 23.16 -11.23
C ASN A 141 -5.98 24.60 -11.77
N GLN A 142 -6.65 24.87 -12.89
CA GLN A 142 -6.68 26.16 -13.56
C GLN A 142 -8.14 26.54 -13.71
N GLN A 143 -8.50 27.71 -13.21
CA GLN A 143 -9.83 28.25 -13.43
C GLN A 143 -9.88 28.86 -14.82
N SER A 144 -10.87 28.46 -15.60
CA SER A 144 -11.17 29.02 -16.91
C SER A 144 -12.65 29.41 -16.95
N VAL A 145 -12.97 30.52 -17.60
CA VAL A 145 -14.35 30.89 -17.87
C VAL A 145 -14.92 29.87 -18.85
N ALA A 146 -15.92 29.10 -18.41
CA ALA A 146 -16.53 28.04 -19.20
C ALA A 146 -17.61 28.54 -20.18
N GLY A 147 -18.18 29.70 -19.89
CA GLY A 147 -19.21 30.34 -20.70
C GLY A 147 -19.67 31.62 -20.02
N ILE A 148 -20.19 32.54 -20.82
CA ILE A 148 -20.77 33.80 -20.39
C ILE A 148 -22.22 33.74 -20.83
N THR A 149 -23.14 34.24 -20.01
CA THR A 149 -24.54 34.33 -20.39
C THR A 149 -24.96 35.76 -20.16
N ALA A 150 -24.97 36.55 -21.24
CA ALA A 150 -25.40 37.93 -21.22
C ALA A 150 -26.94 38.02 -21.23
N LEU A 151 -27.47 39.09 -20.63
CA LEU A 151 -28.89 39.43 -20.74
C LEU A 151 -29.23 39.85 -22.19
N PRO A 152 -30.50 39.70 -22.63
CA PRO A 152 -30.89 40.09 -23.99
C PRO A 152 -30.60 41.56 -24.26
N GLY A 153 -29.67 41.84 -25.19
CA GLY A 153 -29.23 43.19 -25.54
C GLY A 153 -27.85 43.59 -25.02
N GLU A 154 -27.21 42.76 -24.20
CA GLU A 154 -25.82 42.97 -23.74
C GLU A 154 -24.85 42.02 -24.46
N ASN A 155 -23.61 42.48 -24.65
CA ASN A 155 -22.56 41.69 -25.28
C ASN A 155 -21.71 40.96 -24.23
N GLU A 156 -21.33 39.72 -24.51
CA GLU A 156 -20.56 38.87 -23.58
C GLU A 156 -19.18 39.46 -23.24
N ASP A 157 -18.52 40.11 -24.21
CA ASP A 157 -17.23 40.78 -24.03
C ASP A 157 -17.32 41.98 -23.08
N GLU A 158 -18.44 42.70 -23.11
CA GLU A 158 -18.69 43.82 -22.20
C GLU A 158 -18.89 43.29 -20.78
N VAL A 159 -19.74 42.28 -20.60
CA VAL A 159 -19.98 41.65 -19.29
C VAL A 159 -18.68 41.14 -18.66
N LEU A 160 -17.77 40.58 -19.46
CA LEU A 160 -16.50 40.06 -18.97
C LEU A 160 -15.50 41.16 -18.59
N ALA A 161 -15.57 42.34 -19.23
CA ALA A 161 -14.69 43.47 -18.92
C ALA A 161 -15.02 44.13 -17.57
N TRP A 162 -16.23 43.93 -17.04
CA TRP A 162 -16.68 44.48 -15.76
C TRP A 162 -16.58 43.49 -14.58
N ALA A 163 -16.17 42.23 -14.82
CA ALA A 163 -16.06 41.17 -13.83
C ALA A 163 -14.68 41.12 -13.13
#